data_AF-A0A3R7AS09-F1
#
_entry.id   AF-A0A3R7AS09-F1
#
_cell.length_a   1.000
_cell.length_b   1.000
_cell.length_c   1.000
_cell.angle_alpha   90.00
_cell.angle_beta   90.00
_cell.angle_gamma   90.00
#
_symmetry.space_group_name_H-M   'P 1'
#
loop_
_entity.id
_entity.type
_entity.pdbx_description
1 polymer ?
#
loop_
_entity_poly.entity_id
_entity_poly.type
_entity_poly.pdbx_seq_one_letter_code
_entity_poly.pdbx_strand_id
1 'polypeptide(L)'
;MEDIGGTSDTEVLGNLYDVQEKKRWTEDDDILLLTQANNERPFVQRKDATRAWQAVAGALLSIDGFTRRGLDGKKAQNRFLLLVRQHKAHNESSARLS
;
A
#
# COMPACT_ATOMS: atom_id res chain seq x y z
N MET A 1 -19.72 -23.30 35.90
CA MET A 1 -19.32 -21.90 36.10
C MET A 1 -18.61 -21.53 34.82
N GLU A 2 -19.38 -21.09 33.83
CA GLU A 2 -18.85 -20.74 32.51
C GLU A 2 -18.40 -19.28 32.59
N ASP A 3 -17.08 -19.09 32.56
CA ASP A 3 -16.44 -17.79 32.54
C ASP A 3 -16.56 -17.24 31.12
N ILE A 4 -17.67 -16.54 30.86
CA ILE A 4 -17.91 -15.87 29.58
C ILE A 4 -17.11 -14.57 29.62
N GLY A 5 -15.82 -14.67 29.28
CA GLY A 5 -14.93 -13.53 29.11
C GLY A 5 -15.47 -12.59 28.04
N GLY A 6 -16.27 -11.61 28.44
CA GLY A 6 -16.75 -10.54 27.60
C GLY A 6 -15.59 -9.64 27.20
N THR A 7 -15.10 -9.81 25.98
CA THR A 7 -14.20 -8.85 25.35
C THR A 7 -14.90 -7.49 25.37
N SER A 8 -14.28 -6.48 25.96
CA SER A 8 -14.88 -5.16 26.11
C SER A 8 -15.21 -4.57 24.73
N ASP A 9 -16.37 -3.93 24.59
CA ASP A 9 -16.79 -3.30 23.32
C ASP A 9 -15.74 -2.31 22.79
N THR A 10 -14.95 -1.72 23.68
CA THR A 10 -13.84 -0.82 23.35
C THR A 10 -12.68 -1.53 22.65
N GLU A 11 -12.31 -2.75 23.06
CA GLU A 11 -11.30 -3.57 22.38
C GLU A 11 -11.80 -4.07 21.03
N VAL A 12 -13.08 -4.42 20.93
CA VAL A 12 -13.69 -4.86 19.67
C VAL A 12 -13.69 -3.72 18.65
N LEU A 13 -14.07 -2.50 19.07
CA LEU A 13 -14.06 -1.31 18.22
C LEU A 13 -12.64 -0.90 17.83
N GLY A 14 -11.67 -0.96 18.75
CA GLY A 14 -10.26 -0.70 18.47
C GLY A 14 -9.69 -1.64 17.41
N ASN A 15 -9.98 -2.94 17.52
CA ASN A 15 -9.57 -3.94 16.53
C ASN A 15 -10.25 -3.74 15.17
N LEU A 16 -11.53 -3.35 15.13
CA LEU A 16 -12.23 -3.09 13.87
C LEU A 16 -11.68 -1.86 13.13
N TYR A 17 -11.36 -0.79 13.87
CA TYR A 17 -10.73 0.41 13.31
C TYR A 17 -9.34 0.11 12.77
N ASP A 18 -8.50 -0.57 13.56
CA ASP A 18 -7.14 -0.96 13.18
C ASP A 18 -7.15 -1.89 11.95
N VAL A 19 -8.10 -2.84 11.88
CA VAL A 19 -8.31 -3.69 10.69
C VAL A 19 -8.79 -2.89 9.47
N GLN A 20 -9.58 -1.83 9.65
CA GLN A 20 -10.02 -0.96 8.54
C GLN A 20 -8.90 -0.03 8.05
N GLU A 21 -8.10 0.54 8.96
CA GLU A 21 -6.92 1.34 8.60
C GLU A 21 -5.89 0.48 7.87
N LYS A 22 -5.57 -0.72 8.37
CA LYS A 22 -4.69 -1.71 7.71
C LYS A 22 -5.19 -2.19 6.33
N LYS A 23 -6.47 -1.97 6.01
CA LYS A 23 -7.05 -2.26 4.67
C LYS A 23 -6.83 -1.12 3.67
N ARG A 24 -6.64 0.11 4.13
CA ARG A 24 -6.42 1.30 3.30
C ARG A 24 -4.91 1.48 3.05
N TRP A 25 -4.58 2.15 1.96
CA TRP A 25 -3.19 2.58 1.72
C TRP A 25 -2.93 3.80 2.60
N THR A 26 -1.89 3.72 3.42
CA THR A 26 -1.39 4.87 4.18
C THR A 26 -0.35 5.65 3.37
N GLU A 27 -0.03 6.86 3.79
CA GLU A 27 1.06 7.63 3.18
C GLU A 27 2.41 6.92 3.36
N ASP A 28 2.66 6.34 4.53
CA ASP A 28 3.87 5.54 4.78
C ASP A 28 3.96 4.33 3.85
N ASP A 29 2.84 3.62 3.60
CA ASP A 29 2.82 2.52 2.62
C ASP A 29 3.12 3.02 1.20
N ASP A 30 2.64 4.21 0.84
CA ASP A 30 2.93 4.81 -0.47
C ASP A 30 4.40 5.20 -0.60
N ILE A 31 5.00 5.78 0.43
CA ILE A 31 6.43 6.12 0.47
C ILE A 31 7.28 4.85 0.32
N LEU A 32 6.96 3.80 1.06
CA LEU A 32 7.65 2.51 0.96
C LEU A 32 7.49 1.90 -0.43
N LEU A 33 6.27 1.90 -0.99
CA LEU A 33 6.00 1.41 -2.35
C LEU A 33 6.80 2.17 -3.40
N LEU A 34 6.79 3.51 -3.35
CA LEU A 34 7.49 4.35 -4.32
C LEU A 34 9.01 4.15 -4.21
N THR A 35 9.54 4.06 -2.99
CA THR A 35 10.95 3.80 -2.72
C THR A 35 11.37 2.44 -3.31
N GLN A 36 10.61 1.38 -3.00
CA GLN A 36 10.93 0.03 -3.49
C GLN A 36 10.80 -0.06 -5.01
N ALA A 37 9.75 0.52 -5.59
CA ALA A 37 9.55 0.55 -7.04
C ALA A 37 10.66 1.35 -7.75
N ASN A 38 11.16 2.43 -7.14
CA ASN A 38 12.30 3.18 -7.69
C ASN A 38 13.60 2.36 -7.69
N ASN A 39 13.83 1.56 -6.63
CA ASN A 39 15.02 0.71 -6.51
C ASN A 39 14.98 -0.47 -7.47
N GLU A 40 13.85 -1.19 -7.56
CA GLU A 40 13.72 -2.40 -8.39
C GLU A 40 13.30 -2.15 -9.84
N ARG A 41 12.77 -0.95 -10.13
CA ARG A 41 12.33 -0.50 -11.46
C ARG A 41 11.41 -1.50 -12.18
N PRO A 42 10.34 -2.03 -11.55
CA PRO A 42 9.44 -3.01 -12.17
C PRO A 42 8.73 -2.47 -13.41
N PHE A 43 8.57 -1.14 -13.52
CA PHE A 43 7.95 -0.45 -14.65
C PHE A 43 8.79 -0.43 -15.94
N VAL A 44 10.09 -0.75 -15.87
CA VAL A 44 10.95 -0.88 -17.06
C VAL A 44 10.80 -2.26 -17.71
N GLN A 45 10.36 -3.25 -16.93
CA GLN A 45 10.23 -4.63 -17.39
C GLN A 45 9.01 -4.80 -18.29
N ARG A 46 9.22 -5.00 -19.60
CA ARG A 46 8.11 -5.15 -20.57
C ARG A 46 7.54 -6.56 -20.60
N LYS A 47 8.39 -7.59 -20.64
CA LYS A 47 7.98 -9.00 -20.73
C LYS A 47 7.62 -9.58 -19.36
N ASP A 48 8.34 -9.17 -18.33
CA ASP A 48 8.23 -9.73 -16.98
C ASP A 48 7.61 -8.77 -15.97
N ALA A 49 6.80 -7.81 -16.43
CA ALA A 49 6.19 -6.78 -15.59
C ALA A 49 5.47 -7.40 -14.38
N THR A 50 4.63 -8.42 -14.61
CA THR A 50 3.87 -9.10 -13.54
C THR A 50 4.79 -9.71 -12.48
N ARG A 51 5.86 -10.38 -12.91
CA ARG A 51 6.84 -11.00 -12.00
C ARG A 51 7.63 -9.93 -11.24
N ALA A 52 8.03 -8.85 -11.91
CA ALA A 52 8.75 -7.75 -11.29
C ALA A 52 7.91 -7.04 -10.22
N TRP A 53 6.63 -6.79 -10.49
CA TRP A 53 5.71 -6.25 -9.50
C TRP A 53 5.44 -7.23 -8.35
N GLN A 54 5.40 -8.53 -8.63
CA GLN A 54 5.28 -9.54 -7.58
C GLN A 54 6.52 -9.57 -6.66
N ALA A 55 7.72 -9.35 -7.20
CA ALA A 55 8.95 -9.23 -6.41
C ALA A 55 8.89 -8.01 -5.48
N VAL A 56 8.50 -6.83 -6.01
CA VAL A 56 8.28 -5.62 -5.20
C VAL A 56 7.26 -5.88 -4.09
N ALA A 57 6.15 -6.55 -4.38
CA ALA A 57 5.16 -6.88 -3.37
C ALA A 57 5.72 -7.79 -2.26
N GLY A 58 6.55 -8.77 -2.63
CA GLY A 58 7.25 -9.62 -1.68
C GLY A 58 8.23 -8.85 -0.79
N ALA A 59 9.02 -7.94 -1.39
CA ALA A 59 9.94 -7.08 -0.64
C ALA A 59 9.19 -6.18 0.36
N LEU A 60 8.10 -5.53 -0.06
CA LEU A 60 7.30 -4.68 0.82
C LEU A 60 6.68 -5.46 1.98
N LEU A 61 6.20 -6.68 1.74
CA LEU A 61 5.65 -7.53 2.80
C LEU A 61 6.69 -7.97 3.84
N SER A 62 7.98 -7.88 3.52
CA SER A 62 9.07 -8.17 4.45
C SER A 62 9.52 -6.98 5.30
N ILE A 63 9.00 -5.77 5.02
CA ILE A 63 9.36 -4.55 5.75
C ILE A 63 8.49 -4.41 7.01
N ASP A 64 9.15 -4.31 8.16
CA ASP A 64 8.48 -3.93 9.41
C ASP A 64 7.88 -2.52 9.28
N GLY A 65 6.60 -2.39 9.62
CA GLY A 65 5.84 -1.15 9.46
C GLY A 65 5.03 -1.05 8.17
N PHE A 66 5.27 -1.90 7.16
CA PHE A 66 4.37 -1.97 6.01
C PHE A 66 3.03 -2.57 6.43
N THR A 67 1.93 -1.84 6.23
CA THR A 67 0.63 -2.20 6.83
C THR A 67 -0.26 -3.02 5.88
N ARG A 68 -0.03 -2.92 4.57
CA ARG A 68 -0.90 -3.53 3.55
C ARG A 68 -0.70 -5.05 3.43
N ARG A 69 -1.35 -5.80 4.32
CA ARG A 69 -1.35 -7.28 4.30
C ARG A 69 -2.04 -7.84 3.05
N GLY A 70 -1.50 -8.92 2.49
CA GLY A 70 -2.03 -9.54 1.27
C GLY A 70 -1.82 -8.72 -0.01
N LEU A 71 -0.76 -7.90 -0.04
CA LEU A 71 -0.29 -7.24 -1.24
C LEU A 71 0.16 -8.29 -2.28
N ASP A 72 -0.27 -8.10 -3.52
CA ASP A 72 0.25 -8.84 -4.68
C ASP A 72 0.77 -7.85 -5.72
N GLY A 73 1.47 -8.35 -6.73
CA GLY A 73 2.06 -7.50 -7.76
C GLY A 73 1.04 -6.64 -8.49
N LYS A 74 -0.20 -7.13 -8.69
CA LYS A 74 -1.25 -6.36 -9.36
C LYS A 74 -1.71 -5.18 -8.50
N LYS A 75 -1.88 -5.39 -7.19
CA LYS A 75 -2.23 -4.32 -6.24
C LYS A 75 -1.12 -3.28 -6.14
N ALA A 76 0.14 -3.71 -6.07
CA ALA A 76 1.30 -2.81 -6.04
C ALA A 76 1.39 -1.96 -7.32
N GLN A 77 1.27 -2.59 -8.49
CA GLN A 77 1.26 -1.91 -9.78
C GLN A 77 0.13 -0.89 -9.89
N ASN A 78 -1.10 -1.29 -9.52
CA ASN A 78 -2.27 -0.41 -9.61
C ASN A 78 -2.13 0.80 -8.70
N ARG A 79 -1.61 0.63 -7.48
CA ARG A 79 -1.38 1.75 -6.56
C ARG A 79 -0.32 2.69 -7.10
N PHE A 80 0.82 2.16 -7.57
CA PHE A 80 1.88 2.96 -8.16
C PHE A 80 1.37 3.81 -9.33
N LEU A 81 0.60 3.20 -10.25
CA LEU A 81 0.03 3.93 -11.39
C LEU A 81 -0.95 5.02 -10.96
N LEU A 82 -1.73 4.80 -9.89
CA LEU A 82 -2.62 5.80 -9.34
C LEU A 82 -1.84 7.00 -8.79
N LEU A 83 -0.79 6.76 -8.01
CA LEU A 83 0.07 7.81 -7.43
C LEU A 83 0.74 8.64 -8.54
N VAL A 84 1.27 7.99 -9.58
CA VAL A 84 1.86 8.69 -10.73
C VAL A 84 0.85 9.58 -11.45
N ARG A 85 -0.40 9.12 -11.61
CA ARG A 85 -1.47 9.93 -12.23
C ARG A 85 -1.84 11.13 -11.37
N GLN A 86 -1.96 10.93 -10.06
CA GLN A 86 -2.26 12.02 -9.11
C GLN A 86 -1.16 13.08 -9.12
N HIS A 87 0.12 12.67 -9.11
CA HIS A 87 1.24 13.59 -9.19
C HIS A 87 1.26 14.38 -10.50
N LYS A 88 1.00 13.73 -11.65
CA LYS A 88 0.88 14.42 -12.94
C LYS A 88 -0.24 15.45 -12.94
N ALA A 89 -1.44 15.07 -12.47
CA ALA A 89 -2.58 15.98 -12.40
C ALA A 89 -2.30 17.19 -11.47
N HIS A 90 -1.63 16.96 -10.34
CA HIS A 90 -1.19 18.02 -9.45
C HIS A 90 -0.24 18.99 -10.18
N ASN A 91 0.83 18.47 -10.79
CA ASN A 91 1.81 19.32 -11.49
C ASN A 91 1.19 20.11 -12.64
N GLU A 92 0.29 19.50 -13.43
CA GLU A 92 -0.44 20.20 -14.49
C GLU A 92 -1.31 21.33 -13.93
N SER A 93 -1.99 21.10 -12.80
CA SER A 93 -2.80 22.14 -12.17
C SER A 93 -1.95 23.30 -11.67
N SER A 94 -0.79 23.02 -11.07
CA SER A 94 0.17 24.03 -10.62
C SER A 94 0.76 24.82 -11.79
N ALA A 95 1.12 24.15 -12.88
CA ALA A 95 1.69 24.79 -14.07
C ALA A 95 0.69 25.75 -14.76
N ARG A 96 -0.62 25.47 -14.70
CA ARG A 96 -1.66 26.37 -15.24
C ARG A 96 -1.92 27.60 -14.38
N LEU A 97 -1.48 27.59 -13.12
CA LEU A 97 -1.69 28.66 -12.14
C LEU A 97 -0.44 29.54 -11.93
N SER A 98 0.67 29.23 -12.61
CA SER A 98 1.92 30.00 -12.61
C SER A 98 2.06 30.84 -13.88
#